data_AF-A0A221M7L2-F1
#
_entry.id   AF-A0A221M7L2-F1
#
_cell.length_a   1.000
_cell.length_b   1.000
_cell.length_c   1.000
_cell.angle_alpha   90.00
_cell.angle_beta   90.00
_cell.angle_gamma   90.00
#
_symmetry.space_group_name_H-M   'P 1'
#
loop_
_entity.id
_entity.type
_entity.pdbx_description
1 polymer ?
#
loop_
_entity_poly.entity_id
_entity_poly.type
_entity_poly.pdbx_seq_one_letter_code
_entity_poly.pdbx_strand_id
1 'polypeptide(L)'
;MIKIIDDYSLVINGGYMDDITEGEKIEIFLEGEEIKDPYNDNEVLGTLDFIKDKLEVTEVYYRFSVCEKIKKERVHYPSPLTQAFSNGLSGRTETKVSREKLNIDEEEKSGRKKDEKVIKIGDIARVGLSHDDE
;
A
#
# COMPACT_ATOMS: atom_id res chain seq x y z
N MET A 1 -17.29 0.21 -3.31
CA MET A 1 -18.02 -0.27 -2.11
C MET A 1 -17.25 -1.45 -1.55
N ILE A 2 -17.09 -1.51 -0.23
CA ILE A 2 -16.53 -2.67 0.46
C ILE A 2 -17.52 -3.32 1.42
N LYS A 3 -17.40 -4.63 1.61
CA LYS A 3 -18.11 -5.42 2.62
C LYS A 3 -17.11 -6.31 3.35
N ILE A 4 -17.04 -6.21 4.67
CA ILE A 4 -16.18 -7.07 5.50
C ILE A 4 -16.91 -8.39 5.72
N ILE A 5 -16.28 -9.52 5.37
CA ILE A 5 -16.85 -10.85 5.59
C ILE A 5 -16.44 -11.35 6.98
N ASP A 6 -15.14 -11.31 7.26
CA ASP A 6 -14.52 -11.73 8.51
C ASP A 6 -13.21 -10.95 8.76
N ASP A 7 -12.42 -11.42 9.72
CA ASP A 7 -11.16 -10.77 10.13
C ASP A 7 -10.04 -10.88 9.06
N TYR A 8 -10.22 -11.71 8.04
CA TYR A 8 -9.19 -12.02 7.04
C TYR A 8 -9.59 -11.58 5.63
N SER A 9 -10.89 -11.52 5.35
CA SER A 9 -11.42 -11.31 4.01
C SER A 9 -12.46 -10.19 3.93
N LEU A 10 -12.39 -9.44 2.84
CA LEU A 10 -13.41 -8.47 2.45
C LEU A 10 -13.74 -8.55 0.97
N VAL A 11 -14.91 -8.06 0.60
CA VAL A 11 -15.39 -7.99 -0.78
C VAL A 11 -15.34 -6.56 -1.27
N ILE A 12 -14.87 -6.39 -2.51
CA ILE A 12 -14.97 -5.13 -3.24
C ILE A 12 -15.99 -5.25 -4.38
N ASN A 13 -16.71 -4.16 -4.65
CA ASN A 13 -17.58 -4.03 -5.82
C ASN A 13 -16.75 -3.70 -7.07
N GLY A 14 -15.95 -4.68 -7.49
CA GLY A 14 -15.19 -4.70 -8.73
C GLY A 14 -14.76 -6.13 -8.99
N GLY A 15 -14.91 -6.62 -10.20
CA GLY A 15 -14.61 -8.02 -10.54
C GLY A 15 -14.13 -8.17 -11.97
N TYR A 16 -14.44 -9.31 -12.59
CA TYR A 16 -14.04 -9.60 -13.97
C TYR A 16 -14.50 -8.53 -14.98
N MET A 17 -15.68 -7.92 -14.78
CA MET A 17 -16.17 -6.84 -15.64
C MET A 17 -15.35 -5.55 -15.55
N ASP A 18 -14.52 -5.41 -14.53
CA ASP A 18 -13.69 -4.24 -14.25
C ASP A 18 -12.20 -4.55 -14.49
N ASP A 19 -11.92 -5.62 -15.25
CA ASP A 19 -10.58 -6.13 -15.59
C ASP A 19 -9.71 -6.49 -14.36
N ILE A 20 -10.32 -6.76 -13.21
CA ILE A 20 -9.62 -7.18 -12.00
C ILE A 20 -9.18 -8.64 -12.10
N THR A 21 -7.93 -8.92 -11.73
CA THR A 21 -7.33 -10.25 -11.78
C THR A 21 -6.90 -10.75 -10.39
N GLU A 22 -6.79 -12.07 -10.24
CA GLU A 22 -6.23 -12.67 -9.01
C GLU A 22 -4.76 -12.26 -8.84
N GLY A 23 -4.36 -11.98 -7.59
CA GLY A 23 -3.01 -11.49 -7.24
C GLY A 23 -2.85 -9.97 -7.33
N GLU A 24 -3.82 -9.27 -7.90
CA GLU A 24 -3.79 -7.82 -8.05
C GLU A 24 -3.87 -7.10 -6.69
N LYS A 25 -3.21 -5.94 -6.58
CA LYS A 25 -3.16 -5.17 -5.35
C LYS A 25 -4.30 -4.18 -5.28
N ILE A 26 -5.03 -4.22 -4.18
CA ILE A 26 -6.13 -3.29 -3.89
C ILE A 26 -5.74 -2.40 -2.71
N GLU A 27 -5.90 -1.09 -2.88
CA GLU A 27 -5.72 -0.10 -1.83
C GLU A 27 -7.08 0.26 -1.24
N ILE A 28 -7.21 0.13 0.09
CA ILE A 28 -8.34 0.67 0.84
C ILE A 28 -7.92 2.02 1.41
N PHE A 29 -8.65 3.08 1.08
CA PHE A 29 -8.23 4.44 1.38
C PHE A 29 -9.39 5.36 1.76
N LEU A 30 -9.00 6.48 2.36
CA LEU A 30 -9.85 7.66 2.54
C LEU A 30 -9.34 8.75 1.62
N GLU A 31 -10.27 9.38 0.91
CA GLU A 31 -9.97 10.48 0.01
C GLU A 31 -9.35 11.66 0.78
N GLY A 32 -8.17 12.06 0.30
CA GLY A 32 -7.37 13.13 0.88
C GLY A 32 -7.87 14.53 0.52
N GLU A 33 -7.05 15.52 0.83
CA GLU A 33 -7.23 16.85 0.26
C GLU A 33 -6.72 16.88 -1.19
N GLU A 34 -7.38 17.67 -2.03
CA GLU A 34 -6.90 17.94 -3.38
C GLU A 34 -5.57 18.70 -3.32
N ILE A 35 -4.59 18.21 -4.08
CA ILE A 35 -3.34 18.89 -4.32
C ILE A 35 -3.52 19.71 -5.59
N LYS A 36 -3.38 21.03 -5.45
CA LYS A 36 -3.48 21.99 -6.55
C LYS A 36 -2.09 22.52 -6.91
N ASP A 37 -1.88 22.86 -8.17
CA ASP A 37 -0.67 23.57 -8.56
C ASP A 37 -0.69 24.98 -7.92
N PRO A 38 0.30 25.36 -7.08
CA PRO A 38 0.35 26.69 -6.47
C PRO A 38 0.50 27.83 -7.48
N TYR A 39 0.83 27.54 -8.74
CA TYR A 39 0.97 28.51 -9.83
C TYR A 39 -0.21 28.49 -10.81
N ASN A 40 -1.16 27.55 -10.67
CA ASN A 40 -2.32 27.40 -11.55
C ASN A 40 -3.56 26.93 -10.77
N ASP A 41 -4.42 27.88 -10.36
CA ASP A 41 -5.60 27.62 -9.52
C ASP A 41 -6.62 26.65 -10.12
N ASN A 42 -6.62 26.46 -11.45
CA ASN A 42 -7.54 25.57 -12.14
C ASN A 42 -6.97 24.16 -12.36
N GLU A 43 -5.74 23.89 -11.93
CA GLU A 43 -5.08 22.61 -12.12
C GLU A 43 -4.98 21.82 -10.81
N VAL A 44 -5.82 20.79 -10.72
CA VAL A 44 -5.77 19.79 -9.63
C VAL A 44 -4.85 18.66 -10.07
N LEU A 45 -3.75 18.46 -9.33
CA LEU A 45 -2.75 17.41 -9.58
C LEU A 45 -3.21 16.03 -9.08
N GLY A 46 -4.17 15.99 -8.16
CA GLY A 46 -4.76 14.77 -7.61
C GLY A 46 -5.16 14.93 -6.15
N THR A 47 -5.36 13.82 -5.44
CA THR A 47 -5.70 13.80 -4.01
C THR A 47 -4.62 13.10 -3.19
N LEU A 48 -4.29 13.64 -2.02
CA LEU A 48 -3.31 13.02 -1.13
C LEU A 48 -3.97 12.00 -0.19
N ASP A 49 -4.34 10.87 -0.77
CA ASP A 49 -5.15 9.86 -0.09
C ASP A 49 -4.45 9.20 1.10
N PHE A 50 -5.26 8.91 2.13
CA PHE A 50 -4.80 8.15 3.30
C PHE A 50 -5.08 6.66 3.08
N ILE A 51 -4.03 5.92 2.72
CA ILE A 51 -4.09 4.46 2.56
C ILE A 51 -4.20 3.81 3.94
N LYS A 52 -5.34 3.18 4.22
CA LYS A 52 -5.56 2.39 5.44
C LYS A 52 -4.81 1.07 5.36
N ASP A 53 -5.00 0.34 4.25
CA ASP A 53 -4.35 -0.95 4.03
C ASP A 53 -4.19 -1.29 2.54
N LYS A 54 -3.33 -2.28 2.28
CA LYS A 54 -3.10 -2.87 0.96
C LYS A 54 -3.42 -4.36 1.02
N LEU A 55 -4.32 -4.81 0.14
CA LEU A 55 -4.80 -6.19 0.06
C LEU A 55 -4.43 -6.80 -1.30
N GLU A 56 -4.53 -8.12 -1.39
CA GLU A 56 -4.37 -8.90 -2.62
C GLU A 56 -5.70 -9.55 -2.97
N VAL A 57 -6.09 -9.53 -4.24
CA VAL A 57 -7.28 -10.22 -4.73
C VAL A 57 -7.02 -11.73 -4.70
N THR A 58 -7.85 -12.48 -3.97
CA THR A 58 -7.73 -13.94 -3.84
C THR A 58 -8.75 -14.70 -4.67
N GLU A 59 -9.93 -14.11 -4.91
CA GLU A 59 -10.97 -14.70 -5.77
C GLU A 59 -11.64 -13.60 -6.60
N VAL A 60 -11.86 -13.87 -7.89
CA VAL A 60 -12.56 -12.96 -8.80
C VAL A 60 -13.89 -13.55 -9.23
N TYR A 61 -14.96 -12.77 -9.06
CA TYR A 61 -16.30 -13.07 -9.55
C TYR A 61 -16.69 -12.07 -10.64
N TYR A 62 -17.84 -12.29 -11.29
CA TYR A 62 -18.25 -11.48 -12.44
C TYR A 62 -18.36 -9.98 -12.13
N ARG A 63 -18.83 -9.61 -10.93
CA ARG A 63 -19.10 -8.22 -10.52
C ARG A 63 -18.46 -7.80 -9.19
N PHE A 64 -17.71 -8.70 -8.57
CA PHE A 64 -17.08 -8.46 -7.28
C PHE A 64 -15.85 -9.36 -7.14
N SER A 65 -15.01 -9.04 -6.17
CA SER A 65 -13.82 -9.83 -5.85
C SER A 65 -13.65 -9.92 -4.35
N VAL A 66 -13.02 -11.00 -3.88
CA VAL A 66 -12.59 -11.20 -2.50
C VAL A 66 -11.14 -10.79 -2.38
N CYS A 67 -10.81 -10.05 -1.33
CA CYS A 67 -9.47 -9.54 -1.06
C CYS A 67 -9.03 -9.91 0.36
N GLU A 68 -7.76 -10.26 0.49
CA GLU A 68 -7.13 -10.65 1.74
C GLU A 68 -5.78 -9.96 1.94
N LYS A 69 -5.33 -9.89 3.20
CA LYS A 69 -4.01 -9.34 3.51
C LYS A 69 -2.93 -10.41 3.49
N ILE A 70 -2.25 -10.54 2.35
CA ILE A 70 -1.20 -11.54 2.18
C ILE A 70 0.18 -10.99 2.57
N LYS A 71 0.84 -11.65 3.52
CA LYS A 71 2.26 -11.42 3.85
C LYS A 71 3.10 -12.56 3.27
N LYS A 72 4.03 -12.24 2.37
CA LYS A 72 4.96 -13.21 1.77
C LYS A 72 6.33 -13.06 2.44
N GLU A 73 6.72 -14.03 3.27
CA GLU A 73 8.05 -14.05 3.91
C GLU A 73 8.98 -15.00 3.17
N ARG A 74 10.16 -14.51 2.75
CA ARG A 74 11.22 -15.35 2.16
C ARG A 74 12.07 -15.91 3.29
N VAL A 75 11.82 -17.17 3.66
CA VAL A 75 12.64 -17.87 4.66
C VAL A 75 13.84 -18.50 3.97
N HIS A 76 15.05 -18.02 4.29
CA HIS A 76 16.30 -18.59 3.78
C HIS A 76 16.81 -19.66 4.76
N TYR A 77 16.85 -20.92 4.32
CA TYR A 77 17.46 -22.02 5.06
C TYR A 77 18.94 -22.15 4.64
N PRO A 78 19.91 -21.69 5.45
CA PRO A 78 21.31 -21.85 5.09
C PRO A 78 21.71 -23.34 5.13
N SER A 79 22.46 -23.77 4.11
CA SER A 79 23.05 -25.12 4.12
C SER A 79 24.10 -25.26 5.23
N PRO A 80 24.34 -26.48 5.75
CA PRO A 80 25.36 -26.72 6.78
C PRO A 80 26.78 -26.27 6.38
N LEU A 81 27.08 -26.26 5.07
CA LEU A 81 28.39 -25.84 4.54
C LEU A 81 28.61 -24.33 4.64
N THR A 82 27.53 -23.53 4.63
CA THR A 82 27.58 -22.07 4.67
C THR A 82 27.90 -21.54 6.08
N GLN A 83 27.59 -22.30 7.14
CA GLN A 83 27.93 -21.94 8.52
C GLN A 83 29.44 -21.92 8.78
N ALA A 84 30.22 -22.76 8.10
CA ALA A 84 31.65 -22.92 8.33
C ALA A 84 32.53 -21.78 7.77
N PHE A 85 32.03 -20.99 6.82
CA PHE A 85 32.78 -19.90 6.15
C PHE A 85 32.42 -18.49 6.65
N SER A 86 31.55 -18.34 7.66
CA SER A 86 31.03 -17.03 8.08
C SER A 86 31.93 -16.24 9.06
N ASN A 87 33.07 -16.79 9.48
CA ASN A 87 34.00 -16.14 10.43
C ASN A 87 35.15 -15.35 9.77
N GLY A 88 34.93 -14.73 8.60
CA GLY A 88 36.01 -14.05 7.87
C GLY A 88 35.57 -12.74 7.22
N LEU A 89 35.90 -11.62 7.88
CA LEU A 89 36.08 -10.27 7.33
C LEU A 89 35.24 -9.90 6.08
N SER A 90 34.00 -9.47 6.30
CA SER A 90 33.33 -8.53 5.41
C SER A 90 32.41 -7.69 6.28
N GLY A 91 32.93 -6.54 6.75
CA GLY A 91 32.11 -5.57 7.45
C GLY A 91 31.00 -5.13 6.51
N ARG A 92 29.77 -5.58 6.77
CA ARG A 92 28.60 -5.13 6.01
C ARG A 92 28.41 -3.66 6.33
N THR A 93 28.62 -2.79 5.35
CA THR A 93 28.15 -1.41 5.44
C THR A 93 26.62 -1.47 5.38
N GLU A 94 25.97 -1.31 6.53
CA GLU A 94 24.54 -1.06 6.58
C GLU A 94 24.30 0.41 6.20
N THR A 95 23.68 0.62 5.04
CA THR A 95 23.14 1.92 4.68
C THR A 95 21.97 2.23 5.60
N LYS A 96 22.22 2.96 6.68
CA LYS A 96 21.16 3.48 7.55
C LYS A 96 20.40 4.58 6.81
N VAL A 97 19.25 4.23 6.26
CA VAL A 97 18.33 5.21 5.67
C VAL A 97 17.63 5.96 6.80
N SER A 98 18.11 7.16 7.12
CA SER A 98 17.39 8.09 8.01
C SER A 98 16.68 9.15 7.20
N ARG A 99 15.44 9.45 7.58
CA ARG A 99 14.69 10.59 7.04
C ARG A 99 15.06 11.83 7.85
N GLU A 100 15.52 12.87 7.19
CA GLU A 100 15.74 14.18 7.81
C GLU A 100 14.51 15.07 7.62
N LYS A 101 14.27 15.97 8.58
CA LYS A 101 13.17 16.95 8.47
C LYS A 101 13.55 18.00 7.43
N LEU A 102 12.59 18.33 6.57
CA LEU A 102 12.73 19.48 5.68
C LEU A 102 12.65 20.77 6.50
N ASN A 103 13.42 21.78 6.10
CA ASN A 103 13.32 23.13 6.64
C ASN A 103 12.22 23.89 5.88
N ILE A 104 10.98 23.70 6.31
CA ILE A 104 9.76 24.20 5.68
C ILE A 104 9.01 25.13 6.63
N ASP A 105 8.26 26.08 6.06
CA ASP A 105 7.33 26.88 6.84
C ASP A 105 6.27 25.98 7.46
N GLU A 106 6.05 26.12 8.77
CA GLU A 106 5.07 25.32 9.51
C GLU A 106 3.63 25.71 9.16
N GLU A 107 3.41 26.97 8.78
CA GLU A 107 2.08 27.50 8.49
C GLU A 107 1.56 27.03 7.12
N GLU A 108 2.47 26.69 6.20
CA GLU A 108 2.12 26.21 4.85
C GLU A 108 1.88 24.69 4.79
N LYS A 109 1.98 23.98 5.91
CA LYS A 109 1.76 22.54 5.96
C LYS A 109 0.29 22.18 5.79
N SER A 110 -0.04 21.49 4.70
CA SER A 110 -1.39 20.98 4.41
C SER A 110 -1.36 19.58 3.78
N GLY A 111 -2.53 19.03 3.42
CA GLY A 111 -2.64 17.89 2.52
C GLY A 111 -3.04 16.57 3.20
N ARG A 112 -2.19 16.04 4.10
CA ARG A 112 -2.37 14.64 4.55
C ARG A 112 -3.26 14.53 5.78
N LYS A 113 -4.51 14.09 5.57
CA LYS A 113 -5.38 13.64 6.66
C LYS A 113 -4.71 12.51 7.43
N LYS A 114 -4.72 12.62 8.76
CA LYS A 114 -4.35 11.53 9.66
C LYS A 114 -5.65 10.92 10.17
N ASP A 115 -5.87 9.66 9.84
CA ASP A 115 -6.99 8.88 10.36
C ASP A 115 -6.47 7.54 10.92
N GLU A 116 -7.35 6.80 11.56
CA GLU A 116 -7.09 5.45 12.02
C GLU A 116 -6.98 4.49 10.82
N LYS A 117 -6.07 3.52 10.92
CA LYS A 117 -5.91 2.45 9.92
C LYS A 117 -6.98 1.36 10.04
N VAL A 118 -8.09 1.63 10.72
CA VAL A 118 -9.20 0.69 10.87
C VAL A 118 -10.07 0.76 9.63
N ILE A 119 -10.20 -0.37 8.92
CA ILE A 119 -11.10 -0.52 7.77
C ILE A 119 -12.54 -0.54 8.27
N LYS A 120 -13.40 0.27 7.64
CA LYS A 120 -14.82 0.43 8.00
C LYS A 120 -15.69 0.24 6.75
N ILE A 121 -16.89 -0.32 6.93
CA ILE A 121 -17.86 -0.43 5.83
C ILE A 121 -18.11 0.97 5.25
N GLY A 122 -17.98 1.11 3.94
CA GLY A 122 -18.11 2.38 3.23
C GLY A 122 -16.79 3.01 2.78
N ASP A 123 -15.63 2.50 3.22
CA ASP A 123 -14.34 2.93 2.68
C ASP A 123 -14.24 2.65 1.17
N ILE A 124 -13.37 3.42 0.51
CA ILE A 124 -13.16 3.36 -0.94
C ILE A 124 -12.04 2.36 -1.24
N ALA A 125 -12.23 1.57 -2.28
CA ALA A 125 -11.23 0.63 -2.79
C ALA A 125 -10.85 1.03 -4.21
N ARG A 126 -9.56 0.94 -4.55
CA ARG A 126 -9.06 1.08 -5.92
C ARG A 126 -7.94 0.08 -6.18
N VAL A 127 -7.68 -0.19 -7.46
CA VAL A 127 -6.46 -0.87 -7.86
C VAL A 127 -5.27 0.00 -7.45
N GLY A 128 -4.34 -0.61 -6.70
CA GLY A 128 -3.15 0.05 -6.21
C GLY A 128 -2.19 0.32 -7.36
N LEU A 129 -1.57 1.49 -7.35
CA LEU A 129 -0.44 1.80 -8.22
C LEU A 129 0.79 1.06 -7.69
N SER A 130 0.90 -0.24 -7.91
CA SER A 130 2.17 -0.94 -7.78
C SER A 130 3.03 -0.61 -9.00
N HIS A 131 4.04 0.24 -8.81
CA HIS A 131 5.29 -0.03 -9.51
C HIS A 131 5.82 -1.32 -8.87
N ASP A 132 5.99 -2.36 -9.67
CA ASP A 132 6.70 -3.55 -9.23
C ASP A 132 8.11 -3.10 -8.85
N ASP A 133 8.36 -2.94 -7.54
CA ASP A 133 9.71 -2.85 -7.00
C ASP A 133 10.33 -4.25 -7.16
N GLU A 134 10.86 -4.53 -8.37
CA GLU A 134 11.76 -5.64 -8.67
C GLU A 134 13.14 -5.46 -7.98
#